data_AF-X1BI36-F1
#
_entry.id   AF-X1BI36-F1
#
_cell.length_a   1.000
_cell.length_b   1.000
_cell.length_c   1.000
_cell.angle_alpha   90.00
_cell.angle_beta   90.00
_cell.angle_gamma   90.00
#
_symmetry.space_group_name_H-M   'P 1'
#
loop_
_entity.id
_entity.type
_entity.pdbx_description
1 polymer ?
#
loop_
_entity_poly.entity_id
_entity_poly.type
_entity_poly.pdbx_seq_one_letter_code
_entity_poly.pdbx_strand_id
1 'polypeptide(L)'
;MKSFERIWTALNLEEPDRIPTHTINIDGNVADQILGRPKRNAFDIFDDMEKQYPDDWVDKINDILLDIEISTFSKAVRAGLDLGFDGVGVQYIPFILESQTEMTDIFGKRHKVRNIDGNPYPDYYGGYIKNRE
;
A
#
# COMPACT_ATOMS: atom_id res chain seq x y z
N MET A 1 -10.97 -4.37 27.27
CA MET A 1 -11.49 -3.96 25.94
C MET A 1 -10.83 -4.83 24.87
N LYS A 2 -11.46 -5.07 23.71
CA LYS A 2 -10.76 -5.58 22.52
C LYS A 2 -9.92 -4.44 21.91
N SER A 3 -8.95 -4.75 21.07
CA SER A 3 -8.04 -3.71 20.57
C SER A 3 -8.66 -2.69 19.65
N PHE A 4 -9.65 -3.09 18.85
CA PHE A 4 -10.50 -2.14 18.14
C PHE A 4 -11.13 -1.11 19.09
N GLU A 5 -11.70 -1.57 20.20
CA GLU A 5 -12.34 -0.70 21.20
C GLU A 5 -11.31 0.24 21.84
N ARG A 6 -10.09 -0.23 22.14
CA ARG A 6 -9.02 0.63 22.68
C ARG A 6 -8.61 1.72 21.70
N ILE A 7 -8.40 1.35 20.44
CA ILE A 7 -8.03 2.31 19.38
C ILE A 7 -9.16 3.33 19.23
N TRP A 8 -10.41 2.88 19.19
CA TRP A 8 -11.57 3.76 19.04
C TRP A 8 -11.75 4.72 20.23
N THR A 9 -11.63 4.23 21.47
CA THR A 9 -11.64 5.05 22.68
C THR A 9 -10.54 6.11 22.65
N ALA A 10 -9.31 5.74 22.28
CA ALA A 10 -8.21 6.69 22.16
C ALA A 10 -8.47 7.76 21.07
N LEU A 11 -9.02 7.36 19.91
CA LEU A 11 -9.38 8.30 18.82
C LEU A 11 -10.51 9.26 19.21
N ASN A 12 -11.42 8.83 20.09
CA ASN A 12 -12.47 9.67 20.68
C ASN A 12 -11.98 10.51 21.88
N LEU A 13 -10.67 10.53 22.15
CA LEU A 13 -10.05 11.27 23.26
C LEU A 13 -10.52 10.80 24.65
N GLU A 14 -10.97 9.56 24.76
CA GLU A 14 -11.33 8.91 26.02
C GLU A 14 -10.15 8.09 26.56
N GLU A 15 -10.17 7.71 27.84
CA GLU A 15 -9.10 6.93 28.47
C GLU A 15 -9.26 5.42 28.21
N PRO A 16 -8.35 4.76 27.47
CA PRO A 16 -8.40 3.31 27.25
C PRO A 16 -7.82 2.53 28.44
N ASP A 17 -8.00 1.20 28.48
CA ASP A 17 -7.52 0.30 29.54
C ASP A 17 -5.97 0.19 29.67
N ARG A 18 -5.20 1.00 28.93
CA ARG A 18 -3.72 1.13 28.92
C ARG A 18 -2.95 -0.19 28.78
N ILE A 19 -3.59 -1.24 28.30
CA ILE A 19 -2.95 -2.54 28.05
C ILE A 19 -2.05 -2.41 26.80
N PRO A 20 -0.80 -2.93 26.83
CA PRO A 20 0.08 -2.91 25.67
C PRO A 20 -0.57 -3.60 24.45
N THR A 21 -0.55 -2.92 23.31
CA THR A 21 -0.94 -3.51 22.02
C THR A 21 0.29 -3.98 21.26
N HIS A 22 0.16 -5.11 20.55
CA HIS A 22 1.17 -5.54 19.59
C HIS A 22 0.65 -5.29 18.18
N THR A 23 1.43 -4.56 17.40
CA THR A 23 1.19 -4.37 15.97
C THR A 23 2.24 -5.11 15.18
N ILE A 24 1.83 -5.65 14.03
CA ILE A 24 2.75 -6.17 13.04
C ILE A 24 2.62 -5.35 11.76
N ASN A 25 3.72 -5.26 11.01
CA ASN A 25 3.71 -4.68 9.68
C ASN A 25 3.36 -5.82 8.71
N ILE A 26 2.25 -5.68 7.98
CA ILE A 26 1.84 -6.64 6.95
C ILE A 26 1.91 -5.91 5.62
N ASP A 27 2.75 -6.41 4.70
CA ASP A 27 2.76 -5.93 3.32
C ASP A 27 1.76 -6.72 2.44
N GLY A 28 1.61 -6.28 1.18
CA GLY A 28 0.69 -6.88 0.23
C GLY A 28 0.97 -8.37 -0.05
N ASN A 29 2.24 -8.79 -0.05
CA ASN A 29 2.63 -10.18 -0.32
C ASN A 29 2.31 -11.10 0.85
N VAL A 30 2.60 -10.66 2.07
CA VAL A 30 2.24 -11.38 3.29
C VAL A 30 0.71 -11.47 3.41
N ALA A 31 -0.01 -10.38 3.11
CA ALA A 31 -1.47 -10.39 3.11
C ALA A 31 -2.05 -11.39 2.09
N ASP A 32 -1.45 -11.51 0.90
CA ASP A 32 -1.87 -12.50 -0.12
C ASP A 32 -1.60 -13.95 0.31
N GLN A 33 -0.58 -14.21 1.12
CA GLN A 33 -0.35 -15.55 1.68
C GLN A 33 -1.41 -15.92 2.72
N ILE A 34 -1.89 -14.95 3.50
CA ILE A 34 -2.88 -15.14 4.56
C ILE A 34 -4.29 -15.28 3.98
N LEU A 35 -4.67 -14.34 3.10
CA LEU A 35 -6.03 -14.24 2.56
C LEU A 35 -6.23 -15.06 1.27
N GLY A 36 -5.14 -15.55 0.69
CA GLY A 36 -5.12 -16.19 -0.62
C GLY A 36 -4.79 -15.20 -1.74
N ARG A 37 -3.96 -15.65 -2.69
CA ARG A 37 -3.50 -14.81 -3.81
C ARG A 37 -4.68 -14.44 -4.71
N PRO A 38 -4.80 -13.17 -5.13
CA PRO A 38 -5.82 -12.76 -6.08
C PRO A 38 -5.56 -13.43 -7.44
N LYS A 39 -6.63 -13.71 -8.19
CA LYS A 39 -6.52 -14.29 -9.55
C LYS A 39 -5.79 -13.37 -10.53
N ARG A 40 -5.83 -12.07 -10.26
CA ARG A 40 -5.18 -11.01 -11.03
C ARG A 40 -4.36 -10.16 -10.09
N ASN A 41 -3.15 -9.82 -10.51
CA ASN A 41 -2.23 -8.98 -9.76
C ASN A 41 -2.11 -7.58 -10.39
N ALA A 42 -1.34 -6.67 -9.79
CA ALA A 42 -1.23 -5.30 -10.25
C ALA A 42 -0.59 -5.18 -11.65
N PHE A 43 0.36 -6.05 -11.99
CA PHE A 43 0.99 -6.08 -13.32
C PHE A 43 0.02 -6.56 -14.40
N ASP A 44 -0.88 -7.50 -14.07
CA ASP A 44 -1.96 -7.88 -15.00
C ASP A 44 -2.89 -6.69 -15.29
N ILE A 45 -3.01 -5.73 -14.37
CA ILE A 45 -3.78 -4.49 -14.59
C ILE A 45 -2.96 -3.53 -15.45
N PHE A 46 -1.66 -3.36 -15.18
CA PHE A 46 -0.78 -2.50 -15.98
C PHE A 46 -0.75 -2.96 -17.45
N ASP A 47 -0.56 -4.25 -17.70
CA ASP A 47 -0.52 -4.82 -19.05
C ASP A 47 -1.84 -4.67 -19.81
N ASP A 48 -2.97 -4.78 -19.11
CA ASP A 48 -4.29 -4.59 -19.71
C ASP A 48 -4.55 -3.12 -20.05
N MET A 49 -4.14 -2.20 -19.17
CA MET A 49 -4.28 -0.77 -19.38
C MET A 49 -3.40 -0.30 -20.53
N GLU A 50 -2.15 -0.77 -20.61
CA GLU A 50 -1.26 -0.45 -21.73
C GLU A 50 -1.82 -0.94 -23.08
N LYS A 51 -2.43 -2.12 -23.12
CA LYS A 51 -3.08 -2.62 -24.36
C LYS A 51 -4.32 -1.81 -24.74
N GLN A 52 -5.11 -1.39 -23.77
CA GLN A 52 -6.36 -0.66 -24.02
C GLN A 52 -6.13 0.83 -24.31
N TYR A 53 -5.09 1.41 -23.72
CA TYR A 53 -4.82 2.83 -23.67
C TYR A 53 -3.33 3.12 -23.93
N PRO A 54 -2.78 2.70 -25.08
CA PRO A 54 -1.33 2.68 -25.31
C PRO A 54 -0.64 4.05 -25.16
N ASP A 55 -1.36 5.14 -25.41
CA ASP A 55 -0.82 6.49 -25.38
C ASP A 55 -0.95 7.17 -24.00
N ASP A 56 -1.89 6.75 -23.14
CA ASP A 56 -2.24 7.44 -21.89
C ASP A 56 -2.48 6.50 -20.69
N TRP A 57 -2.11 5.22 -20.78
CA TRP A 57 -2.35 4.24 -19.70
C TRP A 57 -1.67 4.64 -18.38
N VAL A 58 -0.50 5.28 -18.43
CA VAL A 58 0.21 5.75 -17.22
C VAL A 58 -0.62 6.79 -16.48
N ASP A 59 -1.17 7.77 -17.19
CA ASP A 59 -2.03 8.80 -16.61
C ASP A 59 -3.30 8.17 -16.02
N LYS A 60 -3.91 7.22 -16.74
CA LYS A 60 -5.08 6.50 -16.22
C LYS A 60 -4.78 5.68 -14.98
N ILE A 61 -3.61 5.05 -14.90
CA ILE A 61 -3.19 4.34 -13.68
C ILE A 61 -2.99 5.33 -12.54
N ASN A 62 -2.35 6.47 -12.79
CA ASN A 62 -2.16 7.52 -11.78
C ASN A 62 -3.50 8.05 -11.24
N ASP A 63 -4.53 8.19 -12.09
CA ASP A 63 -5.88 8.60 -11.68
C ASP A 63 -6.54 7.62 -10.70
N ILE A 64 -6.20 6.32 -10.78
CA ILE A 64 -6.74 5.26 -9.91
C ILE A 64 -5.73 4.74 -8.90
N LEU A 65 -4.52 5.30 -8.85
CA LEU A 65 -3.42 4.75 -8.06
C LEU A 65 -3.79 4.80 -6.58
N LEU A 66 -4.36 5.92 -6.12
CA LEU A 66 -4.86 6.05 -4.74
C LEU A 66 -5.86 4.95 -4.37
N ASP A 67 -6.75 4.55 -5.29
CA ASP A 67 -7.71 3.47 -5.04
C ASP A 67 -7.01 2.11 -4.94
N ILE A 68 -5.97 1.87 -5.75
CA ILE A 68 -5.12 0.67 -5.67
C ILE A 68 -4.41 0.61 -4.31
N GLU A 69 -3.94 1.76 -3.82
CA GLU A 69 -3.24 1.93 -2.55
C GLU A 69 -4.19 1.62 -1.38
N ILE A 70 -5.41 2.17 -1.42
CA ILE A 70 -6.48 1.91 -0.45
C ILE A 70 -6.89 0.43 -0.43
N SER A 71 -6.95 -0.21 -1.60
CA SER A 71 -7.25 -1.65 -1.71
C SER A 71 -6.15 -2.48 -1.03
N THR A 72 -4.89 -2.16 -1.28
CA THR A 72 -3.73 -2.82 -0.65
C THR A 72 -3.72 -2.63 0.87
N PHE A 73 -3.98 -1.40 1.33
CA PHE A 73 -4.16 -1.07 2.74
C PHE A 73 -5.27 -1.94 3.38
N SER A 74 -6.44 -1.97 2.75
CA SER A 74 -7.60 -2.71 3.26
C SER A 74 -7.32 -4.20 3.37
N LYS A 75 -6.57 -4.75 2.41
CA LYS A 75 -6.12 -6.14 2.40
C LYS A 75 -5.19 -6.44 3.58
N ALA A 76 -4.18 -5.60 3.83
CA ALA A 76 -3.26 -5.77 4.95
C ALA A 76 -3.97 -5.73 6.32
N VAL A 77 -4.93 -4.80 6.49
CA VAL A 77 -5.74 -4.71 7.72
C VAL A 77 -6.57 -5.98 7.94
N ARG A 78 -7.22 -6.50 6.89
CA ARG A 78 -7.99 -7.75 6.98
C ARG A 78 -7.11 -8.95 7.31
N ALA A 79 -5.92 -9.03 6.73
CA ALA A 79 -4.97 -10.11 7.03
C ALA A 79 -4.52 -10.09 8.50
N GLY A 80 -4.28 -8.90 9.07
CA GLY A 80 -3.95 -8.77 10.48
C GLY A 80 -5.11 -9.17 11.39
N LEU A 81 -6.34 -8.85 11.01
CA LEU A 81 -7.53 -9.28 11.73
C LEU A 81 -7.66 -10.82 11.73
N ASP A 82 -7.48 -11.47 10.58
CA ASP A 82 -7.56 -12.94 10.46
C ASP A 82 -6.49 -13.66 11.29
N LEU A 83 -5.31 -13.06 11.44
CA LEU A 83 -4.24 -13.55 12.32
C LEU A 83 -4.48 -13.26 13.81
N GLY A 84 -5.56 -12.56 14.16
CA GLY A 84 -5.91 -12.23 15.54
C GLY A 84 -5.10 -11.08 16.13
N PHE A 85 -4.48 -10.24 15.28
CA PHE A 85 -3.76 -9.07 15.77
C PHE A 85 -4.69 -7.93 16.17
N ASP A 86 -4.20 -7.22 17.17
CA ASP A 86 -4.87 -6.09 17.80
C ASP A 86 -4.88 -4.83 16.93
N GLY A 87 -3.88 -4.71 16.06
CA GLY A 87 -3.75 -3.65 15.08
C GLY A 87 -2.67 -3.99 14.05
N VAL A 88 -2.71 -3.28 12.93
CA VAL A 88 -1.73 -3.42 11.84
C VAL A 88 -1.06 -2.07 11.66
N GLY A 89 0.27 -2.07 11.69
CA GLY A 89 1.03 -0.91 11.25
C GLY A 89 0.95 -0.83 9.74
N VAL A 90 0.59 0.33 9.19
CA VAL A 90 0.62 0.54 7.75
C VAL A 90 1.41 1.81 7.44
N GLN A 91 2.31 1.69 6.48
CA GLN A 91 3.06 2.82 5.93
C GLN A 91 2.63 3.00 4.49
N TYR A 92 2.36 4.24 4.12
CA TYR A 92 1.95 4.60 2.78
C TYR A 92 2.73 5.82 2.32
N ILE A 93 3.27 5.74 1.10
CA ILE A 93 3.92 6.85 0.40
C ILE A 93 3.18 6.96 -0.93
N PRO A 94 2.53 8.10 -1.24
CA PRO A 94 1.94 8.27 -2.55
C PRO A 94 3.03 8.31 -3.63
N PHE A 95 2.82 7.52 -4.67
CA PHE A 95 3.71 7.46 -5.83
C PHE A 95 3.05 8.09 -7.06
N ILE A 96 3.87 8.41 -8.05
CA ILE A 96 3.49 8.79 -9.40
C ILE A 96 4.20 7.80 -10.30
N LEU A 97 3.43 6.99 -11.02
CA LEU A 97 3.96 6.06 -12.00
C LEU A 97 4.46 6.84 -13.22
N GLU A 98 5.70 6.58 -13.65
CA GLU A 98 6.29 7.20 -14.85
C GLU A 98 6.32 6.21 -16.03
N SER A 99 6.44 4.92 -15.73
CA SER A 99 6.39 3.82 -16.71
C SER A 99 6.15 2.49 -15.97
N GLN A 100 6.10 1.37 -16.68
CA GLN A 100 6.03 0.04 -16.05
C GLN A 100 7.20 -0.26 -15.09
N THR A 101 8.31 0.47 -15.23
CA THR A 101 9.56 0.19 -14.50
C THR A 101 10.04 1.33 -13.62
N GLU A 102 9.39 2.49 -13.67
CA GLU A 102 9.82 3.70 -12.95
C GLU A 102 8.64 4.37 -12.23
N MET A 103 8.88 4.83 -11.01
CA MET A 103 7.96 5.68 -10.26
C MET A 103 8.72 6.71 -9.42
N THR A 104 8.06 7.81 -9.12
CA THR A 104 8.58 8.88 -8.26
C THR A 104 7.63 9.09 -7.08
N ASP A 105 8.17 9.27 -5.87
CA ASP A 105 7.34 9.62 -4.72
C ASP A 105 7.08 11.13 -4.60
N ILE A 106 6.11 11.50 -3.76
CA ILE A 106 5.78 12.91 -3.49
C ILE A 106 6.94 13.76 -2.93
N PHE A 107 8.03 13.12 -2.49
CA PHE A 107 9.23 13.81 -1.98
C PHE A 107 10.30 14.00 -3.06
N GLY A 108 10.09 13.48 -4.27
CA GLY A 108 11.00 13.57 -5.40
C GLY A 108 12.04 12.44 -5.47
N LYS A 109 11.88 11.37 -4.68
CA LYS A 109 12.74 10.19 -4.79
C LYS A 109 12.25 9.31 -5.94
N ARG A 110 13.21 8.71 -6.64
CA ARG A 110 13.00 7.83 -7.79
C ARG A 110 13.19 6.37 -7.38
N HIS A 111 12.30 5.53 -7.87
CA HIS A 111 12.21 4.12 -7.51
C HIS A 111 11.98 3.27 -8.76
N LYS A 112 12.63 2.11 -8.82
CA LYS A 112 12.28 1.09 -9.80
C LYS A 112 10.99 0.40 -9.34
N VAL A 113 10.07 0.17 -10.27
CA VAL A 113 8.91 -0.70 -10.02
C VAL A 113 9.38 -2.15 -10.20
N ARG A 114 9.52 -2.88 -9.08
CA ARG A 114 9.85 -4.30 -9.09
C ARG A 114 8.58 -5.13 -8.92
N ASN A 115 8.44 -6.20 -9.69
CA ASN A 115 7.44 -7.21 -9.42
C ASN A 115 7.96 -8.16 -8.34
N ILE A 116 7.34 -8.14 -7.16
CA ILE A 116 7.60 -9.12 -6.09
C ILE A 116 6.30 -9.87 -5.87
N ASP A 117 6.22 -11.10 -6.38
CA ASP A 117 5.06 -12.00 -6.26
C ASP A 117 3.71 -11.38 -6.68
N GLY A 118 3.73 -10.49 -7.68
CA GLY A 118 2.55 -9.84 -8.23
C GLY A 118 2.22 -8.49 -7.60
N ASN A 119 2.91 -8.09 -6.53
CA ASN A 119 2.76 -6.77 -5.93
C ASN A 119 3.89 -5.82 -6.41
N PRO A 120 3.58 -4.57 -6.77
CA PRO A 120 4.61 -3.58 -7.11
C PRO A 120 5.40 -3.20 -5.86
N TYR A 121 6.73 -3.30 -5.94
CA TYR A 121 7.64 -2.88 -4.89
C TYR A 121 8.49 -1.69 -5.37
N PRO A 122 8.47 -0.55 -4.64
CA PRO A 122 9.29 0.61 -4.94
C PRO A 122 10.74 0.39 -4.46
N ASP A 123 11.64 0.08 -5.40
CA ASP A 123 13.07 -0.13 -5.13
C ASP A 123 13.83 1.19 -5.33
N TYR A 124 14.04 1.90 -4.23
CA TYR A 124 14.72 3.21 -4.21
C TYR A 124 16.15 3.11 -4.75
N TYR A 125 16.48 3.97 -5.71
CA TYR A 125 17.84 4.01 -6.29
C TYR A 125 18.42 5.43 -6.44
N GLY A 126 17.65 6.48 -6.17
CA GLY A 126 18.15 7.85 -6.27
C GLY A 126 17.06 8.92 -6.23
N GLY A 127 17.45 10.17 -6.46
CA GLY A 127 16.54 11.33 -6.39
C GLY A 127 16.90 12.28 -5.25
N TYR A 128 16.48 13.53 -5.40
CA TYR A 128 16.73 14.59 -4.42
C TYR A 128 15.46 14.79 -3.59
N ILE A 129 15.60 15.02 -2.27
CA ILE A 129 14.52 15.65 -1.51
C ILE A 129 14.28 16.99 -2.20
N LYS A 130 13.14 17.18 -2.87
CA LYS A 130 12.79 18.50 -3.40
C LYS A 130 12.89 19.49 -2.23
N ASN A 131 13.78 20.48 -2.35
CA ASN A 131 13.82 21.57 -1.39
C ASN A 131 12.42 22.14 -1.29
N ARG A 132 11.84 22.13 -0.08
CA ARG A 132 10.57 22.80 0.22
C ARG A 132 10.83 24.30 0.30
N GLU A 133 11.09 24.93 -0.84
CA GLU A 133 10.99 26.39 -0.99
C GLU A 133 9.53 26.77 -1.28
#